data_AF-A0A930G040-F1
#
_entry.id   AF-A0A930G040-F1
#
_cell.length_a   1.000
_cell.length_b   1.000
_cell.length_c   1.000
_cell.angle_alpha   90.00
_cell.angle_beta   90.00
_cell.angle_gamma   90.00
#
_symmetry.space_group_name_H-M   'P 1'
#
loop_
_entity.id
_entity.type
_entity.pdbx_description
1 polymer ?
#
loop_
_entity_poly.entity_id
_entity_poly.type
_entity_poly.pdbx_seq_one_letter_code
_entity_poly.pdbx_strand_id
1 'polypeptide(L)'
;MNVRWLGPFPAFINYTDDMDDWKGGYATGPVIRIRPKYRDRGDEGIHLHELEHVRQWYAGLMIGVALALALLLVPDLDALSMYWHAALIAGIGIHGLLYLLLWPYRLWAELTAYRKQLATYPAGTDCMWAARALATKYRLRISIDDARRSLSIDGYGHFQGEQ
;
A
#
# COMPACT_ATOMS: atom_id res chain seq x y z
N MET A 1 -1.71 14.48 -15.55
CA MET A 1 -1.42 13.17 -14.94
C MET A 1 0.07 13.10 -14.70
N ASN A 2 0.51 12.91 -13.46
CA ASN A 2 1.94 12.88 -13.11
C ASN A 2 2.40 11.42 -13.02
N VAL A 3 3.64 11.12 -13.39
CA VAL A 3 4.22 9.76 -13.29
C VAL A 3 5.34 9.76 -12.28
N ARG A 4 5.35 8.78 -11.39
CA ARG A 4 6.47 8.47 -10.50
C ARG A 4 6.97 7.06 -10.75
N TRP A 5 8.25 6.83 -10.48
CA TRP A 5 8.91 5.56 -10.75
C TRP A 5 9.37 4.89 -9.46
N LEU A 6 9.01 3.62 -9.30
CA LEU A 6 9.47 2.73 -8.24
C LEU A 6 10.47 1.75 -8.86
N GLY A 7 11.71 2.22 -9.08
CA GLY A 7 12.67 1.51 -9.92
C GLY A 7 12.14 1.43 -11.37
N PRO A 8 11.97 0.22 -11.96
CA PRO A 8 11.43 0.08 -13.32
C PRO A 8 9.91 0.22 -13.39
N PHE A 9 9.20 0.34 -12.25
CA PHE A 9 7.75 0.24 -12.19
C PHE A 9 7.07 1.63 -12.14
N PRO A 10 6.19 1.98 -13.09
CA PRO A 10 5.51 3.27 -13.09
C PRO A 10 4.32 3.31 -12.12
N ALA A 11 4.09 4.47 -11.54
CA ALA A 11 2.90 4.84 -10.79
C ALA A 11 2.30 6.12 -11.38
N PHE A 12 1.01 6.08 -11.74
CA PHE A 12 0.29 7.17 -12.38
C PHE A 12 -0.55 7.91 -11.36
N ILE A 13 -0.21 9.17 -11.09
CA ILE A 13 -0.86 10.00 -10.08
C ILE A 13 -1.87 10.92 -10.76
N ASN A 14 -3.12 10.79 -10.32
CA ASN A 14 -4.22 11.67 -10.65
C ASN A 14 -4.67 12.44 -9.41
N TYR A 15 -4.82 13.76 -9.50
CA TYR A 15 -5.34 14.55 -8.39
C TYR A 15 -6.83 14.76 -8.56
N THR A 16 -7.61 14.32 -7.57
CA THR A 16 -9.08 14.38 -7.61
C THR A 16 -9.65 14.39 -6.20
N ASP A 17 -10.82 15.01 -6.02
CA ASP A 17 -11.58 14.95 -4.77
C ASP A 17 -12.70 13.88 -4.79
N ASP A 18 -12.83 13.15 -5.90
CA ASP A 18 -13.77 12.05 -6.10
C ASP A 18 -13.35 10.78 -5.33
N MET A 19 -13.53 10.83 -4.01
CA MET A 19 -13.31 9.73 -3.05
C MET A 19 -13.98 10.03 -1.70
N ASP A 20 -14.09 9.02 -0.84
CA ASP A 20 -14.62 9.17 0.53
C ASP A 20 -13.87 10.26 1.32
N ASP A 21 -14.60 11.06 2.10
CA ASP A 21 -14.07 12.24 2.82
C ASP A 21 -12.88 11.92 3.75
N TRP A 22 -12.87 10.71 4.32
CA TRP A 22 -11.82 10.29 5.24
C TRP A 22 -10.51 9.88 4.53
N LYS A 23 -10.55 9.62 3.22
CA LYS A 23 -9.37 9.19 2.44
C LYS A 23 -8.56 10.41 1.99
N GLY A 24 -7.25 10.33 2.20
CA GLY A 24 -6.29 11.28 1.65
C GLY A 24 -5.91 10.97 0.20
N GLY A 25 -5.83 9.68 -0.10
CA GLY A 25 -5.65 9.09 -1.42
C GLY A 25 -6.10 7.63 -1.42
N TYR A 26 -5.95 6.97 -2.57
CA TYR A 26 -6.00 5.52 -2.69
C TYR A 26 -5.30 5.06 -3.98
N ALA A 27 -4.74 3.85 -3.95
CA ALA A 27 -4.17 3.17 -5.11
C ALA A 27 -5.12 2.11 -5.70
N THR A 28 -5.08 1.93 -7.01
CA THR A 28 -5.75 0.84 -7.75
C THR A 28 -4.80 0.34 -8.83
N GLY A 29 -4.11 -0.77 -8.54
CA GLY A 29 -3.01 -1.23 -9.37
C GLY A 29 -1.91 -0.17 -9.46
N PRO A 30 -1.46 0.25 -10.67
CA PRO A 30 -0.44 1.29 -10.83
C PRO A 30 -0.99 2.72 -10.77
N VAL A 31 -2.30 2.90 -10.59
CA VAL A 31 -2.95 4.22 -10.60
C VAL A 31 -3.20 4.69 -9.18
N ILE A 32 -2.73 5.88 -8.85
CA ILE A 32 -2.90 6.55 -7.56
C ILE A 32 -3.85 7.74 -7.75
N ARG A 33 -4.80 7.90 -6.83
CA ARG A 33 -5.62 9.11 -6.71
C ARG A 33 -5.34 9.79 -5.39
N ILE A 34 -5.02 11.09 -5.40
CA ILE A 34 -4.73 11.88 -4.19
C ILE A 34 -5.55 13.17 -4.22
N ARG A 35 -6.02 13.65 -3.07
CA ARG A 35 -6.71 14.94 -3.02
C ARG A 35 -5.76 16.10 -3.37
N PRO A 36 -6.18 17.08 -4.20
CA PRO A 36 -5.32 18.19 -4.63
C PRO A 36 -4.66 18.94 -3.47
N LYS A 37 -5.36 19.11 -2.33
CA LYS A 37 -4.86 19.79 -1.14
C LYS A 37 -3.52 19.26 -0.61
N TYR A 38 -3.21 17.97 -0.80
CA TYR A 38 -1.95 17.39 -0.34
C TYR A 38 -0.78 17.71 -1.27
N ARG A 39 -1.04 17.81 -2.57
CA ARG A 39 -0.06 18.34 -3.53
C ARG A 39 0.25 19.80 -3.24
N ASP A 40 -0.79 20.60 -3.07
CA ASP A 40 -0.64 22.05 -2.93
C ASP A 40 0.08 22.44 -1.64
N ARG A 41 -0.03 21.61 -0.59
CA ARG A 41 0.73 21.74 0.66
C ARG A 41 2.14 21.14 0.61
N GLY A 42 2.49 20.42 -0.44
CA GLY A 42 3.76 19.68 -0.51
C GLY A 42 3.84 18.50 0.46
N ASP A 43 2.71 17.86 0.79
CA ASP A 43 2.66 16.68 1.66
C ASP A 43 3.15 15.46 0.87
N GLU A 44 4.46 15.23 0.92
CA GLU A 44 5.11 14.09 0.29
C GLU A 44 4.75 12.77 0.99
N GLY A 45 4.39 12.82 2.27
CA GLY A 45 4.06 11.64 3.07
C GLY A 45 2.90 10.84 2.50
N ILE A 46 1.79 11.49 2.12
CA ILE A 46 0.66 10.78 1.49
C ILE A 46 1.03 10.21 0.12
N HIS A 47 1.95 10.84 -0.62
CA HIS A 47 2.41 10.28 -1.90
C HIS A 47 3.19 8.99 -1.67
N LEU A 48 4.07 8.96 -0.66
CA LEU A 48 4.80 7.73 -0.29
C LEU A 48 3.88 6.65 0.26
N HIS A 49 2.81 7.01 0.97
CA HIS A 49 1.77 6.08 1.42
C HIS A 49 1.17 5.33 0.23
N GLU A 50 0.64 6.06 -0.76
CA GLU A 50 -0.03 5.44 -1.91
C GLU A 50 0.96 4.69 -2.81
N LEU A 51 2.19 5.19 -2.95
CA LEU A 51 3.26 4.50 -3.66
C LEU A 51 3.60 3.15 -3.03
N GLU A 52 3.49 3.01 -1.71
CA GLU A 52 3.72 1.75 -1.03
C GLU A 52 2.65 0.70 -1.41
N HIS A 53 1.39 1.08 -1.54
CA HIS A 53 0.35 0.18 -2.06
C HIS A 53 0.61 -0.22 -3.52
N VAL A 54 1.08 0.70 -4.36
CA VAL A 54 1.50 0.37 -5.73
C VAL A 54 2.66 -0.62 -5.72
N ARG A 55 3.65 -0.43 -4.84
CA ARG A 55 4.78 -1.36 -4.67
C ARG A 55 4.31 -2.75 -4.24
N GLN A 56 3.39 -2.83 -3.29
CA GLN A 56 2.78 -4.09 -2.82
C GLN A 56 2.02 -4.79 -3.95
N TRP A 57 1.30 -4.04 -4.78
CA TRP A 57 0.65 -4.57 -5.98
C TRP A 57 1.64 -5.12 -7.01
N TYR A 58 2.71 -4.38 -7.32
CA TYR A 58 3.77 -4.86 -8.22
C TYR A 58 4.48 -6.11 -7.68
N ALA A 59 4.65 -6.24 -6.37
CA ALA A 59 5.19 -7.46 -5.78
C ALA A 59 4.31 -8.69 -6.09
N GLY A 60 2.98 -8.53 -6.01
CA GLY A 60 2.03 -9.56 -6.45
C GLY A 60 2.16 -9.90 -7.93
N LEU A 61 2.25 -8.88 -8.79
CA LEU A 61 2.48 -9.07 -10.22
C LEU A 61 3.78 -9.85 -10.50
N MET A 62 4.88 -9.50 -9.83
CA MET A 62 6.17 -10.17 -10.02
C MET A 62 6.16 -11.63 -9.57
N ILE A 63 5.40 -11.96 -8.53
CA ILE A 63 5.14 -13.37 -8.16
C ILE A 63 4.40 -14.09 -9.29
N GLY A 64 3.36 -13.47 -9.85
CA GLY A 64 2.63 -14.02 -11.00
C GLY A 64 3.52 -14.24 -12.23
N VAL A 65 4.40 -13.28 -12.54
CA VAL A 65 5.38 -13.39 -13.63
C VAL A 65 6.35 -14.54 -13.39
N ALA A 66 6.91 -14.64 -12.19
CA ALA A 66 7.83 -15.73 -11.83
C ALA A 66 7.16 -17.11 -11.97
N LEU A 67 5.90 -17.24 -11.53
CA LEU A 67 5.11 -18.46 -11.68
C LEU A 67 4.80 -18.77 -13.15
N ALA A 68 4.41 -17.78 -13.94
CA ALA A 68 4.16 -17.95 -15.37
C ALA A 68 5.41 -18.42 -16.11
N LEU A 69 6.57 -17.84 -15.80
CA LEU A 69 7.86 -18.26 -16.35
C LEU A 69 8.22 -19.68 -15.92
N ALA A 70 8.01 -20.04 -14.65
CA ALA A 70 8.24 -21.40 -14.18
C ALA A 70 7.37 -22.43 -14.94
N LEU A 71 6.07 -22.14 -15.11
CA LEU A 71 5.15 -22.99 -15.86
C LEU A 71 5.53 -23.15 -17.34
N LEU A 72 6.21 -22.16 -17.93
CA LEU A 72 6.63 -22.19 -19.34
C LEU A 72 8.01 -22.80 -19.57
N LEU A 73 8.92 -22.67 -18.59
CA LEU A 73 10.35 -22.96 -18.78
C LEU A 73 10.83 -24.20 -18.04
N VAL A 74 10.07 -24.72 -17.07
CA VAL A 74 10.43 -25.93 -16.32
C VAL A 74 9.79 -27.14 -17.01
N PRO A 75 10.59 -28.08 -17.59
CA PRO A 75 10.06 -29.21 -18.34
C PRO A 75 9.10 -30.09 -17.53
N ASP A 76 9.37 -30.25 -16.23
CA ASP A 76 8.53 -31.05 -15.33
C ASP A 76 7.13 -30.45 -15.09
N LEU A 77 6.90 -29.19 -15.50
CA LEU A 77 5.62 -28.49 -15.37
C LEU A 77 4.88 -28.35 -16.71
N ASP A 78 5.31 -29.03 -17.77
CA ASP A 78 4.74 -28.89 -19.14
C ASP A 78 3.22 -29.11 -19.17
N ALA A 79 2.70 -30.09 -18.42
CA ALA A 79 1.26 -30.36 -18.31
C ALA A 79 0.46 -29.19 -17.71
N LEU A 80 1.11 -28.30 -16.96
CA LEU A 80 0.52 -27.10 -16.35
C LEU A 80 0.82 -25.82 -17.13
N SER A 81 1.64 -25.88 -18.19
CA SER A 81 2.09 -24.71 -18.95
C SER A 81 0.90 -23.90 -19.50
N MET A 82 -0.20 -24.56 -19.88
CA MET A 82 -1.42 -23.91 -20.38
C MET A 82 -2.02 -22.88 -19.39
N TYR A 83 -1.70 -22.98 -18.09
CA TYR A 83 -2.19 -22.09 -17.04
C TYR A 83 -1.30 -20.87 -16.76
N TRP A 84 -0.25 -20.61 -17.56
CA TRP A 84 0.64 -19.47 -17.34
C TRP A 84 -0.11 -18.12 -17.29
N HIS A 85 -1.16 -17.95 -18.10
CA HIS A 85 -2.00 -16.75 -18.09
C HIS A 85 -2.74 -16.59 -16.75
N ALA A 86 -3.21 -17.71 -16.17
CA ALA A 86 -3.89 -17.72 -14.88
C ALA A 86 -2.94 -17.28 -13.76
N ALA A 87 -1.66 -17.65 -13.83
CA ALA A 87 -0.63 -17.19 -12.89
C ALA A 87 -0.44 -15.66 -12.95
N LEU A 88 -0.45 -15.05 -14.15
CA LEU A 88 -0.39 -13.59 -14.29
C LEU A 88 -1.63 -12.89 -13.74
N ILE A 89 -2.82 -13.39 -14.09
CA ILE A 89 -4.09 -12.85 -13.59
C ILE A 89 -4.14 -12.93 -12.06
N ALA A 90 -3.72 -14.07 -11.49
CA ALA A 90 -3.60 -14.24 -10.05
C ALA A 90 -2.62 -13.23 -9.44
N GLY A 91 -1.43 -13.03 -10.03
CA GLY A 91 -0.45 -12.05 -9.57
C GLY A 91 -0.98 -10.61 -9.55
N ILE A 92 -1.73 -10.21 -10.59
CA ILE A 92 -2.37 -8.88 -10.65
C ILE A 92 -3.42 -8.71 -9.55
N GLY A 93 -4.20 -9.75 -9.27
CA GLY A 93 -5.32 -9.69 -8.33
C GLY A 93 -4.96 -9.96 -6.87
N ILE A 94 -3.81 -10.61 -6.60
CA ILE A 94 -3.54 -11.19 -5.28
C ILE A 94 -3.48 -10.14 -4.17
N HIS A 95 -2.85 -8.99 -4.41
CA HIS A 95 -2.79 -7.93 -3.41
C HIS A 95 -4.19 -7.44 -3.01
N GLY A 96 -5.05 -7.12 -3.99
CA GLY A 96 -6.42 -6.68 -3.73
C GLY A 96 -7.27 -7.75 -3.04
N LEU A 97 -7.10 -9.02 -3.45
CA LEU A 97 -7.81 -10.15 -2.84
C LEU A 97 -7.41 -10.36 -1.37
N LEU A 98 -6.10 -10.39 -1.09
CA LEU A 98 -5.58 -10.53 0.27
C LEU A 98 -5.99 -9.34 1.15
N TYR A 99 -5.97 -8.12 0.60
CA TYR A 99 -6.41 -6.91 1.31
C TYR A 99 -7.89 -6.97 1.70
N LEU A 100 -8.75 -7.50 0.81
CA LEU A 100 -10.18 -7.64 1.07
C LEU A 100 -10.47 -8.71 2.12
N LEU A 101 -9.86 -9.90 1.97
CA LEU A 101 -10.24 -11.10 2.72
C LEU A 101 -9.49 -11.25 4.05
N LEU A 102 -8.21 -10.87 4.10
CA LEU A 102 -7.34 -11.17 5.23
C LEU A 102 -7.04 -9.90 6.01
N TRP A 103 -7.72 -9.73 7.14
CA TRP A 103 -7.46 -8.60 8.04
C TRP A 103 -5.99 -8.46 8.48
N PRO A 104 -5.18 -9.54 8.70
CA PRO A 104 -3.78 -9.37 9.06
C PRO A 104 -2.94 -8.84 7.89
N TYR A 105 -3.26 -9.25 6.66
CA TYR A 105 -2.57 -8.75 5.47
C TYR A 105 -2.88 -7.27 5.25
N ARG A 106 -4.16 -6.88 5.39
CA ARG A 106 -4.58 -5.48 5.35
C ARG A 106 -3.89 -4.65 6.43
N LEU A 107 -3.80 -5.17 7.66
CA LEU A 107 -3.08 -4.49 8.75
C LEU A 107 -1.60 -4.29 8.41
N TRP A 108 -0.93 -5.33 7.90
CA TRP A 108 0.46 -5.24 7.44
C TRP A 108 0.64 -4.20 6.32
N ALA A 109 -0.25 -4.21 5.33
CA ALA A 109 -0.19 -3.32 4.18
C ALA A 109 -0.31 -1.85 4.62
N GLU A 110 -1.30 -1.54 5.44
CA GLU A 110 -1.54 -0.19 5.98
C GLU A 110 -0.43 0.26 6.93
N LEU A 111 0.02 -0.60 7.86
CA LEU A 111 1.13 -0.25 8.76
C LEU A 111 2.39 0.12 7.99
N THR A 112 2.72 -0.65 6.94
CA THR A 112 3.89 -0.38 6.10
C THR A 112 3.75 0.96 5.36
N ALA A 113 2.56 1.26 4.83
CA ALA A 113 2.30 2.52 4.14
C ALA A 113 2.33 3.72 5.10
N TYR A 114 1.68 3.61 6.27
CA TYR A 114 1.70 4.66 7.28
C TYR A 114 3.09 4.93 7.82
N ARG A 115 3.91 3.91 8.10
CA ARG A 115 5.30 4.13 8.57
C ARG A 115 6.11 4.95 7.57
N LYS A 116 5.96 4.68 6.27
CA LYS A 116 6.61 5.49 5.21
C LYS A 116 6.10 6.92 5.17
N GLN A 117 4.79 7.13 5.37
CA GLN A 117 4.21 8.47 5.45
C GLN A 117 4.75 9.24 6.66
N LEU A 118 4.67 8.64 7.85
CA LEU A 118 5.06 9.29 9.11
C LEU A 118 6.55 9.62 9.15
N ALA A 119 7.40 8.78 8.53
CA ALA A 119 8.84 9.03 8.44
C ALA A 119 9.21 10.30 7.66
N THR A 120 8.30 10.87 6.86
CA THR A 120 8.53 12.14 6.16
C THR A 120 8.24 13.37 7.01
N TYR A 121 7.52 13.20 8.12
CA TYR A 121 7.06 14.32 8.92
C TYR A 121 8.14 14.76 9.92
N PRO A 122 8.24 16.08 10.21
CA PRO A 122 9.20 16.58 11.19
C PRO A 122 9.02 15.90 12.55
N ALA A 123 10.13 15.73 13.27
CA ALA A 123 10.11 15.23 14.64
C ALA A 123 9.16 16.07 15.52
N GLY A 124 8.36 15.42 16.35
CA GLY A 124 7.35 16.09 17.19
C GLY A 124 6.02 16.40 16.49
N THR A 125 5.84 16.01 15.22
CA THR A 125 4.53 16.09 14.57
C THR A 125 3.54 15.13 15.24
N ASP A 126 2.33 15.60 15.59
CA ASP A 126 1.26 14.72 16.08
C ASP A 126 0.79 13.77 14.95
N CYS A 127 1.02 12.49 15.18
CA CYS A 127 0.74 11.38 14.28
C CYS A 127 -0.41 10.50 14.80
N MET A 128 -1.06 10.85 15.91
CA MET A 128 -2.11 10.03 16.53
C MET A 128 -3.31 9.81 15.60
N TRP A 129 -3.53 10.73 14.66
CA TRP A 129 -4.54 10.60 13.61
C TRP A 129 -4.36 9.32 12.78
N ALA A 130 -3.13 8.86 12.54
CA ALA A 130 -2.85 7.63 11.79
C ALA A 130 -3.29 6.38 12.57
N ALA A 131 -2.97 6.33 13.87
CA ALA A 131 -3.44 5.27 14.76
C ALA A 131 -4.97 5.22 14.86
N ARG A 132 -5.63 6.39 14.93
CA ARG A 132 -7.10 6.47 14.89
C ARG A 132 -7.67 5.98 13.56
N ALA A 133 -7.05 6.33 12.44
CA ALA A 133 -7.47 5.88 11.11
C ALA A 133 -7.42 4.34 11.01
N LEU A 134 -6.29 3.73 11.38
CA LEU A 134 -6.11 2.27 11.41
C LEU A 134 -7.19 1.57 12.24
N ALA A 135 -7.45 2.04 13.45
CA ALA A 135 -8.41 1.42 14.36
C ALA A 135 -9.88 1.57 13.93
N THR A 136 -10.22 2.63 13.17
CA THR A 136 -11.63 2.99 12.93
C THR A 136 -12.10 2.87 11.48
N LYS A 137 -11.21 3.03 10.49
CA LYS A 137 -11.60 3.14 9.06
C LYS A 137 -11.35 1.87 8.26
N TYR A 138 -10.28 1.14 8.57
CA TYR A 138 -9.82 0.02 7.76
C TYR A 138 -10.39 -1.35 8.16
N ARG A 139 -11.32 -1.38 9.13
CA ARG A 139 -11.87 -2.63 9.71
C ARG A 139 -10.78 -3.58 10.21
N LEU A 140 -9.70 -3.00 10.73
CA LEU A 140 -8.61 -3.70 11.36
C LEU A 140 -9.04 -3.96 12.79
N ARG A 141 -9.07 -5.22 13.22
CA ARG A 141 -9.53 -5.63 14.55
C ARG A 141 -8.48 -5.29 15.61
N ILE A 142 -8.11 -4.02 15.69
CA ILE A 142 -7.01 -3.48 16.48
C ILE A 142 -7.49 -2.28 17.29
N SER A 143 -7.05 -2.15 18.53
CA SER A 143 -7.32 -0.97 19.35
C SER A 143 -6.47 0.22 18.90
N ILE A 144 -6.85 1.44 19.31
CA ILE A 144 -6.04 2.64 19.03
C ILE A 144 -4.65 2.50 19.69
N ASP A 145 -4.57 1.96 20.90
CA ASP A 145 -3.29 1.76 21.61
C ASP A 145 -2.39 0.73 20.92
N ASP A 146 -2.97 -0.35 20.40
CA ASP A 146 -2.23 -1.34 19.63
C ASP A 146 -1.76 -0.78 18.28
N ALA A 147 -2.59 0.00 17.60
CA ALA A 147 -2.22 0.68 16.37
C ALA A 147 -1.10 1.69 16.60
N ARG A 148 -1.21 2.49 17.67
CA ARG A 148 -0.18 3.44 18.11
C ARG A 148 1.16 2.75 18.36
N ARG A 149 1.16 1.64 19.13
CA ARG A 149 2.37 0.83 19.38
C ARG A 149 2.94 0.25 18.09
N SER A 150 2.08 -0.27 17.21
CA SER A 150 2.50 -0.86 15.93
C SER A 150 3.11 0.17 14.97
N LEU A 151 2.70 1.44 15.08
CA LEU A 151 3.26 2.56 14.33
C LEU A 151 4.46 3.21 15.05
N SER A 152 4.95 2.69 16.17
CA SER A 152 6.02 3.33 16.96
C SER A 152 5.70 4.79 17.35
N ILE A 153 4.43 5.08 17.64
CA ILE A 153 4.00 6.39 18.12
C ILE A 153 4.08 6.42 19.65
N ASP A 154 4.70 7.43 20.23
CA ASP A 154 4.83 7.57 21.69
C ASP A 154 3.50 7.95 22.38
N GLY A 155 3.52 8.08 23.71
CA GLY A 155 2.34 8.48 24.49
C GLY A 155 1.87 9.93 24.25
N TYR A 156 2.71 10.75 23.60
CA TYR A 156 2.44 12.15 23.27
C TYR A 156 1.94 12.32 21.83
N GLY A 157 1.94 11.26 21.02
CA GLY A 157 1.47 11.27 19.64
C GLY A 157 2.57 11.40 18.59
N HIS A 158 3.85 11.35 18.97
CA HIS A 158 4.95 11.55 18.03
C HIS A 158 5.50 10.23 17.50
N PHE A 159 5.78 10.18 16.19
CA PHE A 159 6.43 9.04 15.54
C PHE A 159 7.91 8.95 15.92
N GLN A 160 8.35 7.76 16.36
CA GLN A 160 9.71 7.53 16.85
C GLN A 160 10.62 6.80 15.84
N GLY A 161 10.12 6.48 14.63
CA GLY A 161 10.85 5.70 13.63
C GLY A 161 10.56 4.19 13.69
N GLU A 162 11.08 3.46 12.70
CA GLU A 162 11.09 1.99 12.76
C GLU A 162 12.17 1.56 13.78
N GLN A 163 11.79 0.71 14.74
CA GLN A 163 12.72 0.01 15.62
C GLN A 163 13.28 -1.23 14.93
#